data_AF-A0AAE8HD42-F1
#
_entry.id   AF-A0AAE8HD42-F1
#
_cell.length_a   1.000
_cell.length_b   1.000
_cell.length_c   1.000
_cell.angle_alpha   90.00
_cell.angle_beta   90.00
_cell.angle_gamma   90.00
#
_symmetry.space_group_name_H-M   'P 1'
#
loop_
_entity.id
_entity.type
_entity.pdbx_description
1 polymer ?
#
loop_
_entity_poly.entity_id
_entity_poly.type
_entity_poly.pdbx_seq_one_letter_code
_entity_poly.pdbx_strand_id
1 'polypeptide(L)'
;MHGYRHAQGFTLIEVLVALAIIAVAMAAAVRVAGVMTQSNGLLRDKSMALLAAQSRLAELRLEGQLRSGRKTFDCDQGRLKLRCEQTIERAGPLYQVQVQVLDASREAPPLARLTTQVRAE
;
A
#
# COMPACT_ATOMS: atom_id res chain seq x y z
N MET A 1 -7.08 0.90 -73.01
CA MET A 1 -6.43 0.23 -71.86
C MET A 1 -5.30 1.12 -71.37
N HIS A 2 -5.32 1.44 -70.08
CA HIS A 2 -4.22 1.83 -69.16
C HIS A 2 -4.84 2.73 -68.08
N GLY A 3 -5.41 2.09 -67.07
CA GLY A 3 -5.88 2.79 -65.88
C GLY A 3 -4.68 3.35 -65.12
N TYR A 4 -4.61 4.67 -65.00
CA TYR A 4 -3.63 5.32 -64.15
C TYR A 4 -3.91 4.93 -62.70
N ARG A 5 -3.17 3.95 -62.17
CA ARG A 5 -3.05 3.77 -60.73
C ARG A 5 -2.23 4.95 -60.21
N HIS A 6 -2.92 6.00 -59.76
CA HIS A 6 -2.28 7.00 -58.92
C HIS A 6 -1.79 6.30 -57.65
N ALA A 7 -0.47 6.13 -57.53
CA ALA A 7 0.15 5.79 -56.27
C ALA A 7 -0.24 6.87 -55.27
N GLN A 8 -1.06 6.52 -54.28
CA GLN A 8 -1.41 7.41 -53.19
C GLN A 8 -0.15 7.55 -52.33
N GLY A 9 0.55 8.68 -52.47
CA GLY A 9 1.67 9.04 -51.60
C GLY A 9 1.14 9.46 -50.23
N PHE A 10 1.84 9.07 -49.17
CA PHE A 10 1.57 9.55 -47.81
C PHE A 10 1.71 11.06 -47.75
N THR A 11 0.72 11.74 -47.18
CA THR A 11 0.77 13.19 -46.99
C THR A 11 1.57 13.52 -45.72
N LEU A 12 2.22 14.69 -45.69
CA LEU A 12 2.88 15.19 -44.47
C LEU A 12 1.91 15.27 -43.29
N ILE A 13 0.65 15.63 -43.55
CA ILE A 13 -0.37 15.73 -42.51
C ILE A 13 -0.70 14.36 -41.88
N GLU A 14 -0.68 13.27 -42.65
CA GLU A 14 -0.94 11.93 -42.13
C GLU A 14 0.14 11.46 -41.15
N VAL A 15 1.41 11.69 -41.48
CA VAL A 15 2.54 11.39 -40.58
C VAL A 15 2.47 12.25 -39.32
N LEU A 16 2.15 13.54 -39.45
CA LEU A 16 2.00 14.44 -38.30
C LEU A 16 0.83 14.02 -37.39
N VAL A 17 -0.31 13.65 -37.96
CA VAL A 17 -1.46 13.14 -37.20
C VAL A 17 -1.11 11.82 -36.50
N ALA A 18 -0.44 10.89 -37.18
CA ALA A 18 0.01 9.64 -36.58
C ALA A 18 0.96 9.88 -35.40
N LEU A 19 1.94 10.77 -35.56
CA LEU A 19 2.86 11.15 -34.48
C LEU A 19 2.14 11.84 -33.33
N ALA A 20 1.16 12.71 -33.61
CA ALA A 20 0.35 13.35 -32.57
C ALA A 20 -0.44 12.32 -31.75
N ILE A 21 -1.06 11.34 -32.41
CA ILE A 21 -1.77 10.24 -31.72
C ILE A 21 -0.81 9.44 -30.84
N ILE A 22 0.36 9.07 -31.37
CA ILE A 22 1.38 8.32 -30.62
C ILE A 22 1.87 9.13 -29.42
N ALA A 23 2.14 10.42 -29.59
CA ALA A 23 2.59 11.30 -28.52
C ALA A 23 1.57 11.37 -27.38
N VAL A 24 0.28 11.52 -27.70
CA VAL A 24 -0.81 11.52 -26.71
C VAL A 24 -0.90 10.16 -26.00
N ALA A 25 -0.83 9.06 -26.76
CA ALA A 25 -0.88 7.71 -26.21
C ALA A 25 0.29 7.44 -25.24
N MET A 26 1.51 7.83 -25.60
CA MET A 26 2.70 7.70 -24.74
C MET A 26 2.59 8.56 -23.49
N ALA A 27 2.12 9.81 -23.60
CA ALA A 27 1.91 10.69 -22.46
C ALA A 27 0.91 10.09 -21.46
N ALA A 28 -0.18 9.49 -21.96
CA ALA A 28 -1.13 8.76 -21.12
C ALA A 28 -0.48 7.53 -20.45
N ALA A 29 0.30 6.74 -21.18
CA ALA A 29 0.98 5.56 -20.64
C ALA A 29 1.97 5.92 -19.52
N VAL A 30 2.77 6.98 -19.68
CA VAL A 30 3.69 7.46 -18.64
C VAL A 30 2.94 7.88 -17.38
N ARG A 31 1.82 8.60 -17.53
CA ARG A 31 0.98 8.99 -16.39
C ARG A 31 0.45 7.77 -15.63
N VAL A 32 -0.06 6.77 -16.36
CA VAL A 32 -0.56 5.52 -15.76
C VAL A 32 0.56 4.77 -15.02
N ALA A 33 1.75 4.66 -15.62
CA ALA A 33 2.90 4.04 -14.97
C ALA A 33 3.32 4.77 -13.69
N GLY A 34 3.25 6.11 -13.68
CA GLY A 34 3.50 6.91 -12.48
C GLY A 34 2.50 6.62 -11.35
N VAL A 35 1.20 6.60 -11.66
CA VAL A 35 0.15 6.27 -10.68
C VAL A 35 0.31 4.85 -10.14
N MET A 36 0.64 3.89 -11.00
CA MET A 36 0.89 2.50 -10.60
C MET A 36 2.10 2.40 -9.65
N THR A 37 3.18 3.11 -9.95
CA THR A 37 4.39 3.12 -9.11
C THR A 37 4.10 3.67 -7.72
N GLN A 38 3.35 4.79 -7.63
CA GLN A 38 2.93 5.36 -6.36
C GLN A 38 2.03 4.42 -5.56
N SER A 39 1.07 3.77 -6.24
CA SER A 39 0.15 2.82 -5.62
C SER A 39 0.89 1.59 -5.06
N ASN A 40 1.87 1.06 -5.80
CA ASN A 40 2.70 -0.05 -5.36
C ASN A 40 3.56 0.31 -4.14
N GLY A 41 4.06 1.54 -4.06
CA GLY A 41 4.75 2.06 -2.88
C GLY A 41 3.86 1.98 -1.63
N LEU A 42 2.64 2.52 -1.72
CA LEU A 42 1.67 2.49 -0.61
C LEU A 42 1.28 1.06 -0.22
N LEU A 43 1.07 0.17 -1.19
CA LEU A 43 0.77 -1.24 -0.91
C LEU A 43 1.94 -1.93 -0.18
N ARG A 44 3.17 -1.62 -0.56
CA ARG A 44 4.35 -2.14 0.15
C ARG A 44 4.40 -1.65 1.60
N ASP A 45 4.16 -0.36 1.84
CA ASP A 45 4.16 0.20 3.19
C ASP A 45 3.07 -0.45 4.06
N LYS A 46 1.87 -0.65 3.50
CA LYS A 46 0.77 -1.38 4.18
C LYS A 46 1.14 -2.83 4.50
N SER A 47 1.79 -3.53 3.56
CA SER A 47 2.26 -4.90 3.78
C SER A 47 3.28 -4.98 4.92
N MET A 48 4.23 -4.04 4.96
CA MET A 48 5.22 -3.97 6.05
C MET A 48 4.57 -3.65 7.39
N ALA A 49 3.62 -2.71 7.42
CA ALA A 49 2.86 -2.40 8.63
C ALA A 49 2.04 -3.61 9.13
N LEU A 50 1.49 -4.41 8.21
CA LEU A 50 0.75 -5.63 8.55
C LEU A 50 1.66 -6.74 9.08
N LEU A 51 2.92 -6.82 8.62
CA LEU A 51 3.94 -7.68 9.22
C LEU A 51 4.27 -7.24 10.65
N ALA A 52 4.49 -5.95 10.89
CA ALA A 52 4.75 -5.42 12.23
C ALA A 52 3.61 -5.76 13.22
N ALA A 53 2.35 -5.55 12.79
CA ALA A 53 1.18 -5.87 13.59
C ALA A 53 1.08 -7.37 13.92
N GLN A 54 1.35 -8.24 12.95
CA GLN A 54 1.35 -9.70 13.15
C GLN A 54 2.47 -10.16 14.09
N SER A 55 3.69 -9.61 13.94
CA SER A 55 4.80 -9.91 14.84
C SER A 55 4.42 -9.57 16.27
N ARG A 56 3.80 -8.41 16.52
CA ARG A 56 3.37 -8.05 17.87
C ARG A 56 2.29 -8.99 18.42
N LEU A 57 1.33 -9.38 17.61
CA LEU A 57 0.32 -10.36 18.03
C LEU A 57 0.94 -11.73 18.33
N ALA A 58 1.95 -12.16 17.57
CA ALA A 58 2.68 -13.39 17.83
C ALA A 58 3.48 -13.30 19.14
N GLU A 59 4.17 -12.19 19.40
CA GLU A 59 4.86 -11.94 20.67
C GLU A 59 3.92 -12.02 21.86
N LEU A 60 2.76 -11.35 21.80
CA LEU A 60 1.76 -11.40 22.87
C LEU A 60 1.24 -12.81 23.14
N ARG A 61 1.09 -13.63 22.09
CA ARG A 61 0.68 -15.04 22.23
C ARG A 61 1.77 -15.88 22.89
N LEU A 62 3.05 -15.59 22.59
CA LEU A 62 4.19 -16.28 23.20
C LEU A 62 4.45 -15.83 24.65
N GLU A 63 4.20 -14.56 24.98
CA GLU A 63 4.31 -14.01 26.34
C GLU A 63 3.29 -14.68 27.30
N GLY A 64 2.14 -15.14 26.80
CA GLY A 64 1.11 -15.87 27.55
C GLY A 64 0.37 -15.04 28.61
N GLN A 65 0.85 -13.85 28.94
CA GLN A 65 0.25 -12.97 29.95
C GLN A 65 -0.29 -11.68 29.32
N LEU A 66 -1.61 -11.52 29.36
CA LEU A 66 -2.27 -10.31 28.87
C LEU A 66 -2.62 -9.38 30.03
N ARG A 67 -2.19 -8.12 29.91
CA ARG A 67 -2.55 -7.04 30.84
C ARG A 67 -3.27 -5.95 30.08
N SER A 68 -4.42 -5.53 30.60
CA SER A 68 -5.16 -4.41 30.04
C SER A 68 -4.32 -3.14 30.06
N GLY A 69 -4.49 -2.31 29.05
CA GLY A 69 -3.80 -1.03 28.93
C GLY A 69 -3.42 -0.70 27.49
N ARG A 70 -2.94 0.53 27.32
CA ARG A 70 -2.40 1.01 26.05
C ARG A 70 -0.89 1.11 26.13
N LYS A 71 -0.21 0.71 25.06
CA LYS A 71 1.24 0.88 24.88
C LYS A 71 1.50 1.45 23.50
N THR A 72 2.44 2.38 23.43
CA THR A 72 2.97 2.91 22.18
C THR A 72 4.46 2.67 22.16
N PHE A 73 4.97 2.13 21.05
CA PHE A 73 6.38 1.78 20.90
C PHE A 73 6.76 1.76 19.42
N ASP A 74 8.06 1.84 19.15
CA ASP A 74 8.59 1.73 17.79
C ASP A 74 8.55 0.28 17.32
N CYS A 75 8.14 0.07 16.07
CA CYS A 75 7.98 -1.27 15.48
C CYS A 75 8.45 -1.31 14.02
N ASP A 76 9.56 -0.61 13.77
CA ASP A 76 10.18 -0.45 12.46
C ASP A 76 10.33 -1.78 11.70
N GLN A 77 10.07 -1.73 10.39
CA GLN A 77 10.27 -2.87 9.48
C GLN A 77 11.27 -2.49 8.40
N GLY A 78 12.50 -2.94 8.59
CA GLY A 78 13.63 -2.56 7.74
C GLY A 78 13.89 -1.05 7.82
N ARG A 79 13.70 -0.34 6.71
CA ARG A 79 13.91 1.12 6.62
C ARG A 79 12.64 1.93 6.92
N LEU A 80 11.47 1.29 6.97
CA LEU A 80 10.21 1.99 7.21
C LEU A 80 10.08 2.26 8.71
N LYS A 81 10.07 3.55 9.08
CA LYS A 81 9.90 3.99 10.46
C LYS A 81 8.43 3.91 10.86
N LEU A 82 8.12 3.05 11.82
CA LEU A 82 6.75 2.71 12.20
C LEU A 82 6.54 2.87 13.71
N ARG A 83 5.36 3.37 14.06
CA ARG A 83 4.90 3.47 15.44
C ARG A 83 3.72 2.54 15.63
N CYS A 84 3.83 1.62 16.59
CA CYS A 84 2.76 0.71 16.96
C CYS A 84 2.03 1.24 18.18
N GLU A 85 0.71 1.22 18.11
CA GLU A 85 -0.19 1.48 19.23
C GLU A 85 -0.97 0.21 19.53
N GLN A 86 -0.65 -0.40 20.66
CA GLN A 86 -1.31 -1.58 21.18
C GLN A 86 -2.33 -1.15 22.24
N THR A 87 -3.56 -1.62 22.14
CA THR A 87 -4.58 -1.49 23.18
C THR A 87 -5.08 -2.89 23.53
N ILE A 88 -5.00 -3.25 24.82
CA ILE A 88 -5.54 -4.50 25.36
C ILE A 88 -6.66 -4.14 26.33
N GLU A 89 -7.84 -4.71 26.10
CA GLU A 89 -9.04 -4.49 26.91
C GLU A 89 -9.65 -5.82 27.30
N ARG A 90 -10.20 -5.91 28.51
CA ARG A 90 -10.90 -7.12 28.96
C ARG A 90 -12.32 -7.11 28.39
N ALA A 91 -12.68 -8.16 27.67
CA ALA A 91 -13.97 -8.37 27.03
C ALA A 91 -14.62 -9.66 27.58
N GLY A 92 -15.15 -9.58 28.81
CA GLY A 92 -15.72 -10.74 29.52
C GLY A 92 -14.63 -11.76 29.91
N PRO A 93 -14.74 -13.04 29.48
CA PRO A 93 -13.71 -14.06 29.73
C PRO A 93 -12.50 -13.94 28.79
N LEU A 94 -12.53 -13.04 27.81
CA LEU A 94 -11.48 -12.86 26.80
C LEU A 94 -10.78 -11.51 27.00
N TYR A 95 -9.62 -11.37 26.36
CA TYR A 95 -8.96 -10.09 26.13
C TYR A 95 -9.07 -9.73 24.65
N GLN A 96 -9.54 -8.52 24.36
CA GLN A 96 -9.46 -7.93 23.04
C GLN A 96 -8.13 -7.21 22.90
N VAL A 97 -7.35 -7.60 21.90
CA VAL A 97 -6.07 -7.00 21.56
C VAL A 97 -6.22 -6.28 20.23
N GLN A 98 -6.00 -4.97 20.22
CA GLN A 98 -5.93 -4.16 19.03
C GLN A 98 -4.50 -3.64 18.84
N VAL A 99 -3.97 -3.78 17.63
CA VAL A 99 -2.68 -3.22 17.23
C VAL A 99 -2.90 -2.33 16.01
N GLN A 100 -2.54 -1.06 16.14
CA GLN A 100 -2.53 -0.08 15.04
C GLN A 100 -1.09 0.26 14.70
N VAL A 101 -0.79 0.37 13.41
CA VAL A 101 0.56 0.67 12.94
C VAL A 101 0.51 1.92 12.08
N LEU A 102 1.22 2.95 12.51
CA LEU A 102 1.27 4.26 11.88
C LEU A 102 2.66 4.50 11.30
N ASP A 103 2.72 5.33 10.26
CA ASP A 103 3.98 5.90 9.81
C ASP A 103 4.49 6.86 10.89
N ALA A 104 5.70 6.64 11.40
CA ALA A 104 6.25 7.47 12.46
C ALA A 104 6.68 8.87 11.96
N SER A 105 6.91 9.01 10.66
CA SER A 105 7.44 10.22 10.03
C SER A 105 6.37 11.18 9.52
N ARG A 106 5.11 10.71 9.42
CA ARG A 106 4.00 11.47 8.84
C ARG A 106 2.75 11.33 9.70
N GLU A 107 2.02 12.41 9.85
CA GLU A 107 0.70 12.38 10.48
C GLU A 107 -0.34 11.95 9.44
N ALA A 108 -0.64 10.65 9.42
CA ALA A 108 -1.52 10.01 8.46
C ALA A 108 -2.37 8.92 9.13
N PRO A 109 -3.48 8.48 8.51
CA PRO A 109 -4.21 7.32 8.98
C PRO A 109 -3.32 6.08 9.12
N PRO A 110 -3.64 5.14 10.02
CA PRO A 110 -2.84 3.94 10.22
C PRO A 110 -2.69 3.12 8.93
N LEU A 111 -1.48 2.66 8.67
CA LEU A 111 -1.14 1.79 7.54
C LEU A 111 -1.72 0.39 7.71
N ALA A 112 -1.82 -0.09 8.95
CA ALA A 112 -2.45 -1.35 9.29
C ALA A 112 -3.19 -1.28 10.64
N ARG A 113 -4.24 -2.07 10.77
CA ARG A 113 -4.98 -2.28 12.03
C ARG A 113 -5.38 -3.74 12.12
N LEU A 114 -4.99 -4.41 13.20
CA LEU A 114 -5.43 -5.76 13.52
C LEU A 114 -6.16 -5.76 14.86
N THR A 115 -7.19 -6.60 14.97
CA THR A 115 -7.94 -6.81 16.20
C THR A 115 -8.20 -8.29 16.36
N THR A 116 -7.88 -8.83 17.51
CA THR A 116 -8.05 -10.25 17.82
C THR A 116 -8.55 -10.41 19.25
N GLN A 117 -9.20 -11.54 19.53
CA GLN A 117 -9.60 -11.91 20.88
C GLN A 117 -8.78 -13.12 21.31
N VAL A 118 -8.25 -13.07 22.53
CA VAL A 118 -7.38 -14.10 23.09
C VAL A 118 -7.92 -14.47 24.47
N ARG A 119 -7.92 -15.77 24.80
CA ARG A 119 -8.21 -16.23 26.18
C ARG A 119 -6.98 -15.97 27.03
N ALA A 120 -7.13 -15.46 28.24
CA ALA A 120 -6.05 -15.62 29.21
C ALA A 120 -6.10 -17.07 29.69
N GLU A 121 -5.00 -17.79 29.47
CA GLU A 121 -4.75 -19.09 30.10
C GLU A 121 -4.32 -18.92 31.55
#